data_AF-A0A097PJ57-F1
#
_entry.id   AF-A0A097PJ57-F1
#
_cell.length_a   1.000
_cell.length_b   1.000
_cell.length_c   1.000
_cell.angle_alpha   90.00
_cell.angle_beta   90.00
_cell.angle_gamma   90.00
#
_symmetry.space_group_name_H-M   'P 1'
#
loop_
_entity.id
_entity.type
_entity.pdbx_description
1 polymer ?
#
loop_
_entity_poly.entity_id
_entity_poly.type
_entity_poly.pdbx_seq_one_letter_code
_entity_poly.pdbx_strand_id
1 'polypeptide(L)'
;RQNEHHKLGERVRKLEQDLEESRARVNEKQTLYEDCVSAVLTLEKTIKEHGSQRENWLKGLEKAIKTLKAEMQSASKLLKGHENERQRLVMEKDAVHQELASMENQLASLEEQIGVLTDEVNKQKVEVNSIKKDYDQADSELKTSRSKMRECDLEISSITKEQQKLQQKISDANVERKKMENEVRRMEVDQRDCSTTVDKLLQKHGWIASEKQLFGKCGTDYDFLSRDPIKTREEFEKMQADQSSLEKRVNKKVMAMFEKAEDEYNELLSKKNIIENDKSKIKWSLKILM
;
A
#
# COMPACT_ATOMS: atom_id res chain seq x y z
N ARG A 1 7.21 -91.11 174.66
CA ARG A 1 7.73 -92.15 173.76
C ARG A 1 6.63 -92.44 172.73
N GLN A 2 6.72 -91.91 171.51
CA GLN A 2 5.80 -92.31 170.44
C GLN A 2 6.08 -93.76 170.02
N ASN A 3 5.01 -94.56 169.88
CA ASN A 3 4.99 -96.00 169.62
C ASN A 3 5.17 -96.32 168.12
N GLU A 4 5.86 -97.41 167.76
CA GLU A 4 6.20 -97.85 166.39
C GLU A 4 4.98 -97.89 165.43
N HIS A 5 3.81 -98.30 165.94
CA HIS A 5 2.57 -98.38 165.18
C HIS A 5 2.07 -97.02 164.65
N HIS A 6 2.30 -95.93 165.39
CA HIS A 6 1.94 -94.57 164.96
C HIS A 6 2.86 -94.10 163.83
N LYS A 7 4.17 -94.41 163.91
CA LYS A 7 5.14 -94.12 162.84
C LYS A 7 4.83 -94.87 161.55
N LEU A 8 4.41 -96.14 161.63
CA LEU A 8 4.00 -96.93 160.46
C LEU A 8 2.70 -96.41 159.85
N GLY A 9 1.70 -96.07 160.65
CA GLY A 9 0.44 -95.50 160.17
C GLY A 9 0.58 -94.13 159.49
N GLU A 10 1.45 -93.25 160.03
CA GLU A 10 1.80 -92.00 159.33
C GLU A 10 2.56 -92.24 158.03
N ARG A 11 3.42 -93.26 157.98
CA ARG A 11 4.18 -93.62 156.79
C ARG A 11 3.30 -94.20 155.68
N VAL A 12 2.29 -95.01 156.03
CA VAL A 12 1.28 -95.50 155.09
C VAL A 12 0.42 -94.34 154.58
N ARG A 13 -0.08 -93.46 155.47
CA ARG A 13 -0.86 -92.28 155.06
C ARG A 13 -0.07 -91.35 154.13
N LYS A 14 1.23 -91.18 154.40
CA LYS A 14 2.14 -90.41 153.53
C LYS A 14 2.33 -91.08 152.17
N LEU A 15 2.49 -92.40 152.13
CA LEU A 15 2.59 -93.15 150.87
C LEU A 15 1.28 -93.14 150.05
N GLU A 16 0.12 -93.23 150.71
CA GLU A 16 -1.19 -93.11 150.05
C GLU A 16 -1.40 -91.69 149.49
N GLN A 17 -1.02 -90.67 150.25
CA GLN A 17 -1.01 -89.29 149.77
C GLN A 17 -0.04 -89.12 148.58
N ASP A 18 1.19 -89.63 148.70
CA ASP A 18 2.18 -89.59 147.61
C ASP A 18 1.69 -90.32 146.35
N LEU A 19 0.95 -91.43 146.51
CA LEU A 19 0.36 -92.19 145.41
C LEU A 19 -0.78 -91.43 144.74
N GLU A 20 -1.68 -90.82 145.51
CA GLU A 20 -2.79 -90.02 144.97
C GLU A 20 -2.26 -88.75 144.28
N GLU A 21 -1.28 -88.08 144.87
CA GLU A 21 -0.57 -86.97 144.22
C GLU A 21 0.16 -87.43 142.95
N SER A 22 0.74 -88.63 142.94
CA SER A 22 1.37 -89.19 141.73
C SER A 22 0.34 -89.49 140.64
N ARG A 23 -0.83 -90.04 140.99
CA ARG A 23 -1.94 -90.27 140.06
C ARG A 23 -2.51 -88.98 139.50
N ALA A 24 -2.69 -87.96 140.35
CA ALA A 24 -3.10 -86.62 139.92
C ALA A 24 -2.08 -86.01 138.96
N ARG A 25 -0.77 -86.10 139.27
CA ARG A 25 0.31 -85.67 138.37
C ARG A 25 0.32 -86.42 137.04
N VAL A 26 0.07 -87.74 137.04
CA VAL A 26 -0.01 -88.54 135.81
C VAL A 26 -1.20 -88.12 134.95
N ASN A 27 -2.38 -87.94 135.55
CA ASN A 27 -3.56 -87.47 134.82
C ASN A 27 -3.37 -86.07 134.27
N GLU A 28 -2.78 -85.14 135.05
CA GLU A 28 -2.44 -83.79 134.57
C GLU A 28 -1.44 -83.86 133.39
N LYS A 29 -0.41 -84.70 133.48
CA LYS A 29 0.55 -84.89 132.38
C LYS A 29 -0.09 -85.56 131.16
N GLN A 30 -1.06 -86.44 131.35
CA GLN A 30 -1.81 -87.08 130.27
C GLN A 30 -2.67 -86.05 129.53
N THR A 31 -3.42 -85.21 130.26
CA THR A 31 -4.18 -84.10 129.67
C THR A 31 -3.27 -83.12 128.93
N LEU A 32 -2.15 -82.73 129.54
CA LEU A 32 -1.15 -81.87 128.89
C LEU A 32 -0.57 -82.52 127.62
N TYR A 33 -0.37 -83.84 127.62
CA TYR A 33 0.11 -84.57 126.44
C TYR A 33 -0.95 -84.56 125.33
N GLU A 34 -2.21 -84.83 125.66
CA GLU A 34 -3.34 -84.78 124.71
C GLU A 34 -3.51 -83.37 124.11
N ASP A 35 -3.42 -82.33 124.94
CA ASP A 35 -3.44 -80.93 124.49
C ASP A 35 -2.25 -80.63 123.57
N CYS A 36 -1.03 -81.04 123.94
CA CYS A 36 0.16 -80.88 123.10
C CYS A 36 0.01 -81.60 121.75
N VAL A 37 -0.51 -82.83 121.75
CA VAL A 37 -0.73 -83.61 120.52
C VAL A 37 -1.78 -82.93 119.65
N SER A 38 -2.88 -82.42 120.22
CA SER A 38 -3.91 -81.69 119.47
C SER A 38 -3.38 -80.38 118.86
N ALA A 39 -2.51 -79.67 119.59
CA ALA A 39 -1.85 -78.46 119.13
C ALA A 39 -0.88 -78.77 117.97
N VAL A 40 -0.08 -79.82 118.09
CA VAL A 40 0.83 -80.29 117.02
C VAL A 40 0.02 -80.65 115.77
N LEU A 41 -1.05 -81.43 115.89
CA LEU A 41 -1.91 -81.79 114.75
C LEU A 41 -2.53 -80.55 114.07
N THR A 42 -2.96 -79.56 114.85
CA THR A 42 -3.51 -78.31 114.33
C THR A 42 -2.45 -77.48 113.60
N LEU A 43 -1.25 -77.39 114.17
CA LEU A 43 -0.11 -76.71 113.54
C LEU A 43 0.31 -77.41 112.25
N GLU A 44 0.41 -78.74 112.24
CA GLU A 44 0.72 -79.52 111.04
C GLU A 44 -0.30 -79.29 109.93
N LYS A 45 -1.61 -79.28 110.26
CA LYS A 45 -2.67 -78.95 109.29
C LYS A 45 -2.51 -77.53 108.76
N THR A 46 -2.26 -76.57 109.63
CA THR A 46 -2.11 -75.15 109.27
C THR A 46 -0.88 -74.90 108.41
N ILE A 47 0.25 -75.56 108.71
CA ILE A 47 1.48 -75.51 107.90
C ILE A 47 1.24 -76.10 106.50
N LYS A 48 0.56 -77.24 106.41
CA LYS A 48 0.21 -77.87 105.13
C LYS A 48 -0.70 -76.96 104.29
N GLU A 49 -1.73 -76.39 104.90
CA GLU A 49 -2.66 -75.47 104.24
C GLU A 49 -1.94 -74.21 103.73
N HIS A 50 -1.13 -73.56 104.57
CA HIS A 50 -0.32 -72.41 104.15
C HIS A 50 0.69 -72.77 103.06
N GLY A 51 1.31 -73.95 103.14
CA GLY A 51 2.20 -74.48 102.11
C GLY A 51 1.48 -74.58 100.76
N SER A 52 0.28 -75.18 100.75
CA SER A 52 -0.55 -75.32 99.55
C SER A 52 -1.01 -73.97 98.99
N GLN A 53 -1.49 -73.06 99.85
CA GLN A 53 -1.90 -71.72 99.44
C GLN A 53 -0.75 -70.91 98.84
N ARG A 54 0.43 -70.97 99.47
CA ARG A 54 1.65 -70.32 98.96
C ARG A 54 2.06 -70.90 97.61
N GLU A 55 2.03 -72.22 97.45
CA GLU A 55 2.38 -72.86 96.18
C GLU A 55 1.41 -72.45 95.06
N ASN A 56 0.10 -72.41 95.35
CA ASN A 56 -0.92 -71.96 94.41
C ASN A 56 -0.74 -70.49 94.02
N TRP A 57 -0.44 -69.62 94.99
CA TRP A 57 -0.17 -68.21 94.75
C TRP A 57 1.10 -68.00 93.91
N LEU A 58 2.19 -68.73 94.21
CA LEU A 58 3.42 -68.70 93.42
C LEU A 58 3.19 -69.17 91.99
N LYS A 59 2.43 -70.26 91.78
CA LYS A 59 2.04 -70.71 90.44
C LYS A 59 1.20 -69.66 89.69
N GLY A 60 0.31 -68.95 90.40
CA GLY A 60 -0.47 -67.84 89.85
C GLY A 60 0.41 -66.67 89.39
N LEU A 61 1.34 -66.23 90.24
CA LEU A 61 2.30 -65.17 89.91
C LEU A 61 3.22 -65.59 88.76
N GLU A 62 3.71 -66.82 88.74
CA GLU A 62 4.57 -67.31 87.66
C GLU A 62 3.83 -67.30 86.31
N LYS A 63 2.55 -67.71 86.29
CA LYS A 63 1.69 -67.58 85.10
C LYS A 63 1.51 -66.13 84.68
N ALA A 64 1.22 -65.23 85.62
CA ALA A 64 1.06 -63.80 85.33
C ALA A 64 2.35 -63.18 84.75
N ILE A 65 3.52 -63.51 85.30
CA ILE A 65 4.82 -63.06 84.80
C ILE A 65 5.05 -63.58 83.37
N LYS A 66 4.74 -64.85 83.09
CA LYS A 66 4.88 -65.42 81.74
C LYS A 66 3.99 -64.71 80.73
N THR A 67 2.73 -64.43 81.08
CA THR A 67 1.80 -63.69 80.22
C THR A 67 2.29 -62.27 79.96
N LEU A 68 2.63 -61.51 81.01
CA LEU A 68 3.14 -60.14 80.88
C LEU A 68 4.43 -60.08 80.05
N LYS A 69 5.32 -61.07 80.20
CA LYS A 69 6.55 -61.14 79.40
C LYS A 69 6.25 -61.36 77.91
N ALA A 70 5.27 -62.22 77.59
CA ALA A 70 4.84 -62.45 76.21
C ALA A 70 4.19 -61.20 75.61
N GLU A 71 3.33 -60.53 76.37
CA GLU A 71 2.69 -59.26 75.96
C GLU A 71 3.72 -58.17 75.72
N MET A 72 4.69 -57.99 76.62
CA MET A 72 5.79 -57.02 76.47
C MET A 72 6.61 -57.30 75.21
N GLN A 73 6.94 -58.57 74.93
CA GLN A 73 7.67 -58.94 73.71
C GLN A 73 6.85 -58.69 72.44
N SER A 74 5.54 -58.95 72.47
CA SER A 74 4.64 -58.63 71.36
C SER A 74 4.57 -57.12 71.12
N ALA A 75 4.34 -56.34 72.17
CA ALA A 75 4.28 -54.88 72.12
C ALA A 75 5.59 -54.27 71.61
N SER A 76 6.74 -54.80 72.04
CA SER A 76 8.06 -54.37 71.54
C SER A 76 8.25 -54.63 70.04
N LYS A 77 7.78 -55.77 69.53
CA LYS A 77 7.80 -56.08 68.08
C LYS A 77 6.90 -55.11 67.30
N LEU A 78 5.69 -54.84 67.80
CA LEU A 78 4.76 -53.90 67.18
C LEU A 78 5.34 -52.48 67.15
N LEU A 79 5.93 -52.03 68.27
CA LEU A 79 6.58 -50.72 68.35
C LEU A 79 7.71 -50.57 67.33
N LYS A 80 8.55 -51.61 67.16
CA LYS A 80 9.60 -51.62 66.14
C LYS A 80 9.02 -51.57 64.71
N GLY A 81 7.91 -52.27 64.47
CA GLY A 81 7.19 -52.20 63.20
C GLY A 81 6.68 -50.79 62.90
N HIS A 82 6.04 -50.14 63.88
CA HIS A 82 5.55 -48.76 63.74
C HIS A 82 6.68 -47.74 63.58
N GLU A 83 7.83 -47.93 64.23
CA GLU A 83 8.98 -47.04 64.07
C GLU A 83 9.56 -47.11 62.66
N ASN A 84 9.68 -48.31 62.08
CA ASN A 84 10.11 -48.47 60.69
C ASN A 84 9.12 -47.83 59.71
N GLU A 85 7.82 -48.01 59.94
CA GLU A 85 6.78 -47.40 59.12
C GLU A 85 6.79 -45.88 59.20
N ARG A 86 7.00 -45.33 60.41
CA ARG A 86 7.16 -43.89 60.63
C ARG A 86 8.34 -43.34 59.85
N GLN A 87 9.48 -44.04 59.86
CA GLN A 87 10.67 -43.62 59.09
C GLN A 87 10.40 -43.64 57.58
N ARG A 88 9.71 -44.68 57.08
CA ARG A 88 9.29 -44.76 55.67
C ARG A 88 8.41 -43.58 55.27
N LEU A 89 7.38 -43.26 56.07
CA LEU A 89 6.46 -42.15 55.81
C LEU A 89 7.14 -40.79 55.88
N VAL A 90 8.13 -40.60 56.77
CA VAL A 90 8.93 -39.37 56.82
C VAL A 90 9.74 -39.18 55.54
N MET A 91 10.42 -40.24 55.06
CA MET A 91 11.17 -40.18 53.81
C MET A 91 10.26 -39.87 52.60
N GLU A 92 9.08 -40.49 52.55
CA GLU A 92 8.09 -40.24 51.50
C GLU A 92 7.58 -38.79 51.54
N LYS A 93 7.27 -38.28 52.74
CA LYS A 93 6.89 -36.87 52.93
C LYS A 93 7.98 -35.92 52.45
N ASP A 94 9.24 -36.16 52.83
CA ASP A 94 10.35 -35.30 52.47
C ASP A 94 10.62 -35.31 50.96
N ALA A 95 10.47 -36.47 50.31
CA ALA A 95 10.54 -36.58 48.84
C ALA A 95 9.44 -35.76 48.15
N VAL A 96 8.19 -35.91 48.59
CA VAL A 96 7.04 -35.13 48.05
C VAL A 96 7.24 -33.63 48.29
N HIS A 97 7.80 -33.23 49.43
CA HIS A 97 8.09 -31.83 49.70
C HIS A 97 9.16 -31.24 48.76
N GLN A 98 10.20 -32.01 48.44
CA GLN A 98 11.21 -31.61 47.46
C GLN A 98 10.62 -31.50 46.05
N GLU A 99 9.76 -32.43 45.65
CA GLU A 99 9.04 -32.37 44.37
C GLU A 99 8.13 -31.14 44.29
N LEU A 100 7.36 -30.86 45.35
CA LEU A 100 6.51 -29.67 45.43
C LEU A 100 7.33 -28.39 45.24
N ALA A 101 8.43 -28.25 45.99
CA ALA A 101 9.31 -27.08 45.88
C ALA A 101 9.92 -26.94 44.47
N SER A 102 10.25 -28.06 43.81
CA SER A 102 10.73 -28.04 42.43
C SER A 102 9.65 -27.53 41.46
N MET A 103 8.41 -28.01 41.61
CA MET A 103 7.27 -27.59 40.79
C MET A 103 6.89 -26.13 41.02
N GLU A 104 6.91 -25.64 42.25
CA GLU A 104 6.66 -24.23 42.58
C GLU A 104 7.70 -23.31 41.90
N ASN A 105 8.97 -23.69 41.91
CA ASN A 105 10.01 -22.93 41.22
C ASN A 105 9.82 -22.94 39.69
N GLN A 106 9.43 -24.07 39.10
CA GLN A 106 9.12 -24.15 37.68
C GLN A 106 7.90 -23.28 37.32
N LEU A 107 6.87 -23.30 38.15
CA LEU A 107 5.66 -22.49 37.97
C LEU A 107 6.00 -21.00 38.00
N ALA A 108 6.77 -20.54 38.99
CA ALA A 108 7.21 -19.15 39.08
C ALA A 108 8.03 -18.71 37.84
N SER A 109 8.92 -19.58 37.34
CA SER A 109 9.69 -19.30 36.12
C SER A 109 8.81 -19.20 34.87
N LEU A 110 7.78 -20.06 34.76
CA LEU A 110 6.82 -20.01 33.65
C LEU A 110 5.93 -18.77 33.73
N GLU A 111 5.50 -18.36 34.91
CA GLU A 111 4.73 -17.12 35.11
C GLU A 111 5.54 -15.89 34.68
N GLU A 112 6.83 -15.82 35.02
CA GLU A 112 7.72 -14.75 34.57
C GLU A 112 7.85 -14.74 33.03
N GLN A 113 8.04 -15.91 32.40
CA GLN A 113 8.10 -16.02 30.94
C GLN A 113 6.78 -15.60 30.27
N ILE A 114 5.63 -15.94 30.85
CA ILE A 114 4.31 -15.50 30.37
C ILE A 114 4.20 -13.98 30.46
N GLY A 115 4.69 -13.36 31.54
CA GLY A 115 4.73 -11.91 31.70
C GLY A 115 5.54 -11.24 30.58
N VAL A 116 6.77 -11.70 30.34
CA VAL A 116 7.65 -11.18 29.27
C VAL A 116 7.00 -11.31 27.89
N LEU A 117 6.43 -12.48 27.57
CA LEU A 117 5.76 -12.70 26.28
C LEU A 117 4.51 -11.82 26.13
N THR A 118 3.78 -11.59 27.21
CA THR A 118 2.59 -10.72 27.20
C THR A 118 2.98 -9.27 26.89
N ASP A 119 4.06 -8.78 27.50
CA ASP A 119 4.56 -7.42 27.25
C ASP A 119 5.06 -7.26 25.80
N GLU A 120 5.77 -8.25 25.27
CA GLU A 120 6.24 -8.23 23.88
C GLU A 120 5.07 -8.26 22.88
N VAL A 121 4.04 -9.08 23.14
CA VAL A 121 2.81 -9.08 22.32
C VAL A 121 2.12 -7.72 22.34
N ASN A 122 2.03 -7.07 23.51
CA ASN A 122 1.44 -5.74 23.64
C ASN A 122 2.25 -4.69 22.86
N LYS A 123 3.58 -4.75 22.94
CA LYS A 123 4.47 -3.87 22.19
C LYS A 123 4.29 -4.03 20.67
N GLN A 124 4.31 -5.28 20.18
CA GLN A 124 4.08 -5.56 18.75
C GLN A 124 2.69 -5.10 18.29
N LYS A 125 1.66 -5.26 19.13
CA LYS A 125 0.31 -4.77 18.82
C LYS A 125 0.27 -3.24 18.65
N VAL A 126 0.98 -2.50 19.49
CA VAL A 126 1.10 -1.04 19.35
C VAL A 126 1.83 -0.67 18.06
N GLU A 127 2.93 -1.33 17.75
CA GLU A 127 3.72 -1.10 16.54
C GLU A 127 2.89 -1.38 15.26
N VAL A 128 2.19 -2.50 15.20
CA VAL A 128 1.29 -2.86 14.09
C VAL A 128 0.21 -1.80 13.88
N ASN A 129 -0.39 -1.29 14.96
CA ASN A 129 -1.39 -0.24 14.88
C ASN A 129 -0.80 1.09 14.35
N SER A 130 0.44 1.43 14.75
CA SER A 130 1.15 2.60 14.23
C SER A 130 1.41 2.46 12.73
N ILE A 131 2.01 1.33 12.31
CA ILE A 131 2.31 1.05 10.90
C ILE A 131 1.03 1.09 10.05
N LYS A 132 -0.07 0.54 10.56
CA LYS A 132 -1.35 0.56 9.85
C LYS A 132 -1.86 1.99 9.65
N LYS A 133 -1.75 2.84 10.66
CA LYS A 133 -2.13 4.26 10.55
C LYS A 133 -1.28 4.99 9.50
N ASP A 134 0.03 4.75 9.49
CA ASP A 134 0.94 5.36 8.52
C ASP A 134 0.66 4.86 7.09
N TYR A 135 0.34 3.57 6.94
CA TYR A 135 -0.09 2.98 5.68
C TYR A 135 -1.39 3.62 5.16
N ASP A 136 -2.41 3.72 6.01
CA ASP A 136 -3.71 4.31 5.64
C ASP A 136 -3.54 5.78 5.22
N GLN A 137 -2.67 6.52 5.92
CA GLN A 137 -2.30 7.89 5.55
C GLN A 137 -1.62 7.94 4.18
N ALA A 138 -0.59 7.13 3.96
CA ALA A 138 0.15 7.09 2.69
C ALA A 138 -0.75 6.66 1.50
N ASP A 139 -1.66 5.72 1.70
CA ASP A 139 -2.63 5.30 0.68
C ASP A 139 -3.61 6.43 0.33
N SER A 140 -4.06 7.21 1.32
CA SER A 140 -4.92 8.38 1.10
C SER A 140 -4.21 9.49 0.31
N GLU A 141 -2.94 9.74 0.60
CA GLU A 141 -2.10 10.69 -0.12
C GLU A 141 -1.83 10.23 -1.56
N LEU A 142 -1.54 8.94 -1.75
CA LEU A 142 -1.35 8.35 -3.07
C LEU A 142 -2.62 8.45 -3.93
N LYS A 143 -3.80 8.17 -3.35
CA LYS A 143 -5.10 8.33 -4.04
C LYS A 143 -5.32 9.78 -4.46
N THR A 144 -5.02 10.73 -3.58
CA THR A 144 -5.14 12.16 -3.88
C THR A 144 -4.20 12.57 -5.00
N SER A 145 -2.93 12.16 -4.94
CA SER A 145 -1.93 12.43 -5.98
C SER A 145 -2.33 11.84 -7.34
N ARG A 146 -2.81 10.59 -7.36
CA ARG A 146 -3.34 9.94 -8.56
C ARG A 146 -4.54 10.69 -9.16
N SER A 147 -5.42 11.24 -8.33
CA SER A 147 -6.55 12.04 -8.81
C SER A 147 -6.08 13.33 -9.49
N LYS A 148 -5.14 14.05 -8.87
CA LYS A 148 -4.55 15.28 -9.43
C LYS A 148 -3.81 15.00 -10.74
N MET A 149 -3.06 13.90 -10.81
CA MET A 149 -2.36 13.51 -12.03
C MET A 149 -3.33 13.24 -13.18
N ARG A 150 -4.46 12.56 -12.93
CA ARG A 150 -5.51 12.36 -13.95
C ARG A 150 -6.12 13.67 -14.41
N GLU A 151 -6.33 14.63 -13.51
CA GLU A 151 -6.83 15.96 -13.86
C GLU A 151 -5.83 16.70 -14.77
N CYS A 152 -4.55 16.72 -14.41
CA CYS A 152 -3.49 17.26 -15.25
C CYS A 152 -3.43 16.58 -16.63
N ASP A 153 -3.55 15.25 -16.71
CA ASP A 153 -3.55 14.52 -17.98
C ASP A 153 -4.74 14.91 -18.88
N LEU A 154 -5.92 15.15 -18.28
CA LEU A 154 -7.10 15.63 -19.00
C LEU A 154 -6.90 17.05 -19.52
N GLU A 155 -6.32 17.95 -18.69
CA GLU A 155 -5.99 19.32 -19.10
C GLU A 155 -4.96 19.33 -20.24
N ILE A 156 -3.88 18.58 -20.12
CA ILE A 156 -2.85 18.43 -21.16
C ILE A 156 -3.49 17.92 -22.45
N SER A 157 -4.35 16.90 -22.36
CA SER A 157 -5.04 16.35 -23.53
C SER A 157 -5.97 17.38 -24.20
N SER A 158 -6.65 18.22 -23.41
CA SER A 158 -7.50 19.30 -23.92
C SER A 158 -6.68 20.38 -24.63
N ILE A 159 -5.62 20.87 -23.97
CA ILE A 159 -4.70 21.88 -24.52
C ILE A 159 -4.06 21.36 -25.81
N THR A 160 -3.63 20.10 -25.86
CA THR A 160 -3.03 19.49 -27.05
C THR A 160 -4.01 19.48 -28.23
N LYS A 161 -5.29 19.14 -28.00
CA LYS A 161 -6.33 19.19 -29.03
C LYS A 161 -6.57 20.62 -29.52
N GLU A 162 -6.56 21.59 -28.62
CA GLU A 162 -6.74 23.00 -28.99
C GLU A 162 -5.55 23.53 -29.78
N GLN A 163 -4.32 23.19 -29.37
CA GLN A 163 -3.10 23.51 -30.10
C GLN A 163 -3.15 22.95 -31.53
N GLN A 164 -3.55 21.68 -31.72
CA GLN A 164 -3.72 21.07 -33.04
C GLN A 164 -4.76 21.82 -33.89
N LYS A 165 -5.89 22.20 -33.31
CA LYS A 165 -6.93 22.99 -34.00
C LYS A 165 -6.41 24.36 -34.43
N LEU A 166 -5.70 25.06 -33.55
CA LEU A 166 -5.10 26.36 -33.87
C LEU A 166 -4.04 26.24 -34.95
N GLN A 167 -3.22 25.19 -34.90
CA GLN A 167 -2.21 24.92 -35.92
C GLN A 167 -2.82 24.61 -37.28
N GLN A 168 -3.93 23.88 -37.33
CA GLN A 168 -4.70 23.68 -38.56
C GLN A 168 -5.24 25.02 -39.09
N LYS A 169 -5.87 25.84 -38.24
CA LYS A 169 -6.35 27.18 -38.63
C LYS A 169 -5.24 28.08 -39.19
N ILE A 170 -4.05 28.04 -38.60
CA ILE A 170 -2.87 28.78 -39.09
C ILE A 170 -2.44 28.26 -40.47
N SER A 171 -2.43 26.94 -40.68
CA SER A 171 -2.13 26.33 -41.98
C SER A 171 -3.14 26.79 -43.04
N ASP A 172 -4.44 26.70 -42.74
CA ASP A 172 -5.53 27.10 -43.63
C ASP A 172 -5.46 28.59 -43.98
N ALA A 173 -5.25 29.45 -42.97
CA ALA A 173 -5.09 30.89 -43.18
C ALA A 173 -3.85 31.23 -44.02
N ASN A 174 -2.75 30.47 -43.87
CA ASN A 174 -1.56 30.65 -44.70
C ASN A 174 -1.79 30.27 -46.17
N VAL A 175 -2.59 29.24 -46.42
CA VAL A 175 -3.00 28.85 -47.78
C VAL A 175 -3.85 29.96 -48.41
N GLU A 176 -4.86 30.46 -47.68
CA GLU A 176 -5.71 31.54 -48.20
C GLU A 176 -4.92 32.83 -48.41
N ARG A 177 -4.00 33.19 -47.50
CA ARG A 177 -3.07 34.31 -47.70
C ARG A 177 -2.30 34.18 -49.01
N LYS A 178 -1.68 33.02 -49.27
CA LYS A 178 -0.92 32.79 -50.52
C LYS A 178 -1.80 32.89 -51.76
N LYS A 179 -3.04 32.41 -51.67
CA LYS A 179 -4.02 32.52 -52.76
C LYS A 179 -4.36 33.98 -53.06
N MET A 180 -4.66 34.76 -52.02
CA MET A 180 -4.91 36.20 -52.16
C MET A 180 -3.67 36.96 -52.67
N GLU A 181 -2.47 36.63 -52.21
CA GLU A 181 -1.21 37.22 -52.71
C GLU A 181 -0.98 36.93 -54.19
N ASN A 182 -1.31 35.72 -54.66
CA ASN A 182 -1.22 35.36 -56.08
C ASN A 182 -2.30 36.08 -56.91
N GLU A 183 -3.51 36.21 -56.37
CA GLU A 183 -4.61 36.95 -56.99
C GLU A 183 -4.26 38.43 -57.17
N VAL A 184 -3.74 39.07 -56.11
CA VAL A 184 -3.26 40.46 -56.16
C VAL A 184 -2.15 40.61 -57.20
N ARG A 185 -1.15 39.72 -57.20
CA ARG A 185 -0.09 39.75 -58.22
C ARG A 185 -0.63 39.61 -59.65
N ARG A 186 -1.63 38.75 -59.87
CA ARG A 186 -2.30 38.63 -61.18
C ARG A 186 -2.98 39.95 -61.56
N MET A 187 -3.78 40.51 -60.65
CA MET A 187 -4.46 41.79 -60.87
C MET A 187 -3.48 42.94 -61.12
N GLU A 188 -2.34 43.00 -60.44
CA GLU A 188 -1.30 44.00 -60.68
C GLU A 188 -0.64 43.87 -62.06
N VAL A 189 -0.44 42.64 -62.54
CA VAL A 189 0.06 42.38 -63.91
C VAL A 189 -0.99 42.79 -64.93
N ASP A 190 -2.23 42.34 -64.77
CA ASP A 190 -3.35 42.69 -65.66
C ASP A 190 -3.54 44.21 -65.72
N GLN A 191 -3.47 44.90 -64.58
CA GLN A 191 -3.53 46.37 -64.51
C GLN A 191 -2.38 47.02 -65.29
N ARG A 192 -1.14 46.55 -65.10
CA ARG A 192 0.02 47.07 -65.84
C ARG A 192 -0.10 46.84 -67.35
N ASP A 193 -0.57 45.68 -67.75
CA ASP A 193 -0.76 45.32 -69.16
C ASP A 193 -1.88 46.15 -69.81
N CYS A 194 -3.01 46.32 -69.11
CA CYS A 194 -4.08 47.22 -69.54
C CYS A 194 -3.61 48.67 -69.65
N SER A 195 -2.90 49.19 -68.63
CA SER A 195 -2.35 50.56 -68.65
C SER A 195 -1.39 50.74 -69.83
N THR A 196 -0.46 49.81 -70.03
CA THR A 196 0.49 49.85 -71.15
C THR A 196 -0.23 49.80 -72.49
N THR A 197 -1.30 49.02 -72.61
CA THR A 197 -2.13 48.95 -73.82
C THR A 197 -2.84 50.27 -74.10
N VAL A 198 -3.40 50.90 -73.06
CA VAL A 198 -4.01 52.24 -73.15
C VAL A 198 -2.98 53.27 -73.60
N ASP A 199 -1.79 53.30 -72.98
CA ASP A 199 -0.72 54.23 -73.34
C ASP A 199 -0.28 54.04 -74.80
N LYS A 200 -0.11 52.79 -75.25
CA LYS A 200 0.20 52.47 -76.66
C LYS A 200 -0.90 52.96 -77.62
N LEU A 201 -2.17 52.78 -77.26
CA LEU A 201 -3.30 53.24 -78.08
C LEU A 201 -3.35 54.77 -78.16
N LEU A 202 -3.12 55.47 -77.04
CA LEU A 202 -3.05 56.93 -77.00
C LEU A 202 -1.88 57.47 -77.83
N GLN A 203 -0.71 56.81 -77.79
CA GLN A 203 0.44 57.20 -78.62
C GLN A 203 0.19 56.97 -80.12
N LYS A 204 -0.38 55.82 -80.49
CA LYS A 204 -0.65 55.47 -81.90
C LYS A 204 -1.70 56.39 -82.53
N HIS A 205 -2.64 56.88 -81.72
CA HIS A 205 -3.79 57.64 -82.18
C HIS A 205 -3.80 59.04 -81.55
N GLY A 206 -2.93 59.93 -82.04
CA GLY A 206 -2.79 61.29 -81.51
C GLY A 206 -4.07 62.14 -81.55
N TRP A 207 -5.03 61.80 -82.42
CA TRP A 207 -6.36 62.45 -82.46
C TRP A 207 -7.18 62.22 -81.18
N ILE A 208 -6.93 61.12 -80.46
CA ILE A 208 -7.67 60.80 -79.23
C ILE A 208 -7.47 61.90 -78.20
N ALA A 209 -6.29 62.51 -78.09
CA ALA A 209 -6.05 63.58 -77.12
C ALA A 209 -6.97 64.80 -77.34
N SER A 210 -7.25 65.14 -78.59
CA SER A 210 -8.12 66.26 -78.96
C SER A 210 -9.60 65.97 -78.78
N GLU A 211 -10.01 64.71 -78.98
CA GLU A 211 -11.44 64.33 -79.06
C GLU A 211 -11.93 63.48 -77.88
N LYS A 212 -11.06 63.07 -76.96
CA LYS A 212 -11.39 62.28 -75.74
C LYS A 212 -12.58 62.85 -74.95
N GLN A 213 -12.72 64.16 -74.91
CA GLN A 213 -13.81 64.87 -74.24
C GLN A 213 -15.20 64.66 -74.86
N LEU A 214 -15.26 64.08 -76.07
CA LEU A 214 -16.50 63.72 -76.77
C LEU A 214 -16.87 62.25 -76.60
N PHE A 215 -15.98 61.41 -76.04
CA PHE A 215 -16.20 59.97 -75.87
C PHE A 215 -17.34 59.71 -74.88
N GLY A 216 -18.29 58.86 -75.27
CA GLY A 216 -19.45 58.48 -74.45
C GLY A 216 -20.52 59.57 -74.31
N LYS A 217 -20.43 60.69 -75.05
CA LYS A 217 -21.47 61.72 -75.04
C LYS A 217 -22.59 61.36 -76.01
N CYS A 218 -23.83 61.40 -75.54
CA CYS A 218 -25.00 61.11 -76.36
C CYS A 218 -25.11 62.10 -77.54
N GLY A 219 -25.36 61.58 -78.74
CA GLY A 219 -25.50 62.37 -79.96
C GLY A 219 -24.19 62.80 -80.63
N THR A 220 -23.03 62.34 -80.14
CA THR A 220 -21.74 62.46 -80.86
C THR A 220 -21.43 61.15 -81.59
N ASP A 221 -20.43 61.18 -82.49
CA ASP A 221 -19.94 59.97 -83.16
C ASP A 221 -19.36 58.91 -82.20
N TYR A 222 -19.16 59.27 -80.92
CA TYR A 222 -18.62 58.42 -79.86
C TYR A 222 -19.69 58.02 -78.81
N ASP A 223 -20.97 58.00 -79.19
CA ASP A 223 -22.05 57.52 -78.34
C ASP A 223 -22.10 55.98 -78.30
N PHE A 224 -21.47 55.40 -77.28
CA PHE A 224 -21.32 53.95 -77.12
C PHE A 224 -22.62 53.21 -76.73
N LEU A 225 -23.71 53.93 -76.43
CA LEU A 225 -25.01 53.31 -76.12
C LEU A 225 -25.85 53.10 -77.38
N SER A 226 -25.77 54.02 -78.36
CA SER A 226 -26.49 53.91 -79.63
C SER A 226 -25.70 53.16 -80.71
N ARG A 227 -24.37 53.18 -80.65
CA ARG A 227 -23.47 52.36 -81.48
C ARG A 227 -22.70 51.36 -80.62
N ASP A 228 -22.93 50.08 -80.88
CA ASP A 228 -22.24 48.98 -80.19
C ASP A 228 -20.74 49.00 -80.53
N PRO A 229 -19.85 49.25 -79.54
CA PRO A 229 -18.42 49.31 -79.78
C PRO A 229 -17.83 48.00 -80.31
N ILE A 230 -18.44 46.85 -79.99
CA ILE A 230 -17.95 45.53 -80.40
C ILE A 230 -18.20 45.34 -81.90
N LYS A 231 -19.45 45.55 -82.35
CA LYS A 231 -19.79 45.44 -83.78
C LYS A 231 -19.04 46.45 -84.63
N THR A 232 -18.87 47.66 -84.12
CA THR A 232 -18.10 48.72 -84.81
C THR A 232 -16.63 48.32 -84.95
N ARG A 233 -16.06 47.62 -83.97
CA ARG A 233 -14.70 47.08 -84.06
C ARG A 233 -14.58 45.95 -85.08
N GLU A 234 -15.54 45.03 -85.12
CA GLU A 234 -15.56 43.96 -86.14
C GLU A 234 -15.64 44.53 -87.56
N GLU A 235 -16.50 45.53 -87.78
CA GLU A 235 -16.57 46.25 -89.05
C GLU A 235 -15.27 46.97 -89.40
N PHE A 236 -14.62 47.61 -88.41
CA PHE A 236 -13.31 48.23 -88.59
C PHE A 236 -12.23 47.22 -88.97
N GLU A 237 -12.16 46.08 -88.28
CA GLU A 237 -11.18 45.02 -88.58
C GLU A 237 -11.40 44.45 -89.98
N LYS A 238 -12.66 44.25 -90.40
CA LYS A 238 -13.00 43.85 -91.77
C LYS A 238 -12.55 44.89 -92.80
N MET A 239 -12.85 46.17 -92.58
CA MET A 239 -12.44 47.26 -93.47
C MET A 239 -10.92 47.43 -93.52
N GLN A 240 -10.22 47.24 -92.40
CA GLN A 240 -8.75 47.28 -92.35
C GLN A 240 -8.12 46.09 -93.08
N ALA A 241 -8.71 44.90 -92.98
CA ALA A 241 -8.31 43.73 -93.75
C ALA A 241 -8.53 43.97 -95.25
N ASP A 242 -9.68 44.51 -95.63
CA ASP A 242 -10.00 44.88 -97.01
C ASP A 242 -9.01 45.94 -97.55
N GLN A 243 -8.73 46.99 -96.77
CA GLN A 243 -7.73 48.01 -97.10
C GLN A 243 -6.33 47.41 -97.29
N SER A 244 -5.90 46.53 -96.40
CA SER A 244 -4.59 45.86 -96.50
C SER A 244 -4.53 44.93 -97.72
N SER A 245 -5.65 44.28 -98.07
CA SER A 245 -5.74 43.46 -99.28
C SER A 245 -5.68 44.31 -100.55
N LEU A 246 -6.31 45.48 -100.55
CA LEU A 246 -6.28 46.45 -101.63
C LEU A 246 -4.89 47.07 -101.78
N GLU A 247 -4.22 47.42 -100.69
CA GLU A 247 -2.85 47.94 -100.71
C GLU A 247 -1.87 46.95 -101.36
N LYS A 248 -2.05 45.64 -101.11
CA LYS A 248 -1.26 44.59 -101.76
C LYS A 248 -1.58 44.42 -103.26
N ARG A 249 -2.78 44.80 -103.69
CA ARG A 249 -3.22 44.75 -105.10
C ARG A 249 -2.83 45.99 -105.91
N VAL A 250 -2.44 47.07 -105.25
CA VAL A 250 -1.93 48.28 -105.91
C VAL A 250 -0.48 48.06 -106.32
N ASN A 251 -0.19 48.16 -107.63
CA ASN A 251 1.17 48.05 -108.16
C ASN A 251 1.95 49.33 -107.85
N LYS A 252 2.69 49.32 -106.72
CA LYS A 252 3.49 50.47 -106.24
C LYS A 252 4.48 51.02 -107.29
N LYS A 253 4.85 50.21 -108.29
CA LYS A 253 5.72 50.61 -109.41
C LYS A 253 5.03 51.57 -110.40
N VAL A 254 3.70 51.48 -110.53
CA VAL A 254 2.90 52.39 -111.38
C VAL A 254 2.73 53.75 -110.71
N MET A 255 2.52 53.79 -109.38
CA MET A 255 2.47 55.06 -108.63
C MET A 255 3.80 55.82 -108.71
N ALA A 256 4.93 55.12 -108.53
CA ALA A 256 6.26 55.71 -108.70
C ALA A 256 6.55 56.16 -110.15
N MET A 257 5.94 55.51 -111.15
CA MET A 257 6.02 55.96 -112.54
C MET A 257 5.20 57.24 -112.79
N PHE A 258 4.03 57.37 -112.16
CA PHE A 258 3.22 58.58 -112.23
C PHE A 258 3.90 59.78 -111.56
N GLU A 259 4.48 59.61 -110.37
CA GLU A 259 5.29 60.66 -109.71
C GLU A 259 6.44 61.11 -110.61
N LYS A 260 7.17 60.15 -111.21
CA LYS A 260 8.28 60.47 -112.11
C LYS A 260 7.83 61.19 -113.39
N ALA A 261 6.66 60.83 -113.93
CA ALA A 261 6.08 61.50 -115.08
C ALA A 261 5.59 62.93 -114.74
N GLU A 262 5.07 63.15 -113.53
CA GLU A 262 4.72 64.49 -113.02
C GLU A 262 5.98 65.36 -112.82
N ASP A 263 7.06 64.79 -112.28
CA ASP A 263 8.33 65.49 -112.13
C ASP A 263 8.94 65.86 -113.48
N GLU A 264 8.97 64.94 -114.45
CA GLU A 264 9.45 65.20 -115.82
C GLU A 264 8.57 66.25 -116.53
N TYR A 265 7.26 66.25 -116.30
CA TYR A 265 6.34 67.27 -116.82
C TYR A 265 6.60 68.66 -116.22
N ASN A 266 6.77 68.74 -114.90
CA ASN A 266 7.11 69.98 -114.20
C ASN A 266 8.49 70.52 -114.63
N GLU A 267 9.47 69.63 -114.85
CA GLU A 267 10.79 70.01 -115.38
C GLU A 267 10.69 70.55 -116.81
N LEU A 268 9.83 69.96 -117.66
CA LEU A 268 9.57 70.46 -119.02
C LEU A 268 8.93 71.85 -119.01
N LEU A 269 7.97 72.08 -118.11
CA LEU A 269 7.35 73.40 -117.90
C LEU A 269 8.39 74.44 -117.48
N SER A 270 9.31 74.08 -116.58
CA SER A 270 10.42 74.95 -116.17
C SER A 270 11.34 75.29 -117.35
N LYS A 271 11.75 74.29 -118.15
CA LYS A 271 12.59 74.49 -119.36
C LYS A 271 11.90 75.36 -120.41
N LYS A 272 10.60 75.19 -120.64
CA LYS A 272 9.80 76.04 -121.55
C LYS A 272 9.83 77.51 -121.09
N ASN A 273 9.63 77.75 -119.80
CA ASN A 273 9.61 79.10 -119.23
C ASN A 273 10.99 79.80 -119.34
N ILE A 274 12.09 79.04 -119.23
CA ILE A 274 13.46 79.56 -119.44
C ILE A 274 13.66 79.97 -120.91
N ILE A 275 13.23 79.16 -121.87
CA ILE A 275 13.34 79.47 -123.31
C ILE A 275 12.52 80.70 -123.69
N GLU A 276 11.29 80.83 -123.16
CA GLU A 276 10.46 82.03 -123.39
C GLU A 276 11.10 83.31 -122.85
N ASN A 277 11.75 83.23 -121.69
CA ASN A 277 12.49 84.35 -121.10
C ASN A 277 13.73 84.72 -121.93
N ASP A 278 14.52 83.75 -122.41
CA ASP A 278 15.69 84.03 -123.24
C ASP A 278 15.30 84.56 -124.63
N LYS A 279 14.21 84.04 -125.22
CA LYS A 279 13.63 84.61 -126.45
C LYS A 279 13.21 86.07 -126.25
N SER A 280 12.65 86.40 -125.08
CA SER A 280 12.26 87.77 -124.73
C SER A 280 13.48 88.68 -124.55
N LYS A 281 14.57 88.19 -123.94
CA LYS A 281 15.85 88.92 -123.82
C LYS A 281 16.52 89.17 -125.17
N ILE A 282 16.54 88.19 -126.08
CA ILE A 282 17.06 88.37 -127.45
C ILE A 282 16.24 89.41 -128.21
N LYS A 283 14.91 89.37 -128.08
CA LYS A 283 14.00 90.37 -128.68
C LYS A 283 14.25 91.77 -128.13
N TRP A 284 14.58 91.89 -126.86
CA TRP A 284 14.92 93.16 -126.22
C TRP A 284 16.27 93.70 -126.71
N SER A 285 17.30 92.85 -126.81
CA SER A 285 18.63 93.22 -127.31
C SER A 285 18.64 93.64 -128.79
N LEU A 286 17.78 93.05 -129.64
CA LEU A 286 17.61 93.45 -131.03
C LEU A 286 16.86 94.79 -131.19
N LYS A 287 16.09 95.22 -130.18
CA LYS A 287 15.30 96.46 -130.21
C LYS A 287 16.07 97.68 -129.70
N ILE A 288 17.29 97.50 -129.17
CA ILE A 288 18.20 98.56 -128.69
C ILE A 288 19.26 98.92 -129.74
N LEU A 289 19.38 98.12 -130.81
CA LEU A 289 20.35 98.30 -131.91
C LEU A 289 19.73 98.86 -133.20
N MET A 290 18.46 99.30 -133.17
CA MET A 290 17.78 100.12 -134.18
C MET A 290 17.26 101.40 -133.53
#